data_AF-A0A8T4UQ96-F1
#
_entry.id   AF-A0A8T4UQ96-F1
#
_cell.length_a   1.000
_cell.length_b   1.000
_cell.length_c   1.000
_cell.angle_alpha   90.00
_cell.angle_beta   90.00
_cell.angle_gamma   90.00
#
_symmetry.space_group_name_H-M   'P 1'
#
loop_
_entity.id
_entity.type
_entity.pdbx_description
1 polymer ?
#
loop_
_entity_poly.entity_id
_entity_poly.type
_entity_poly.pdbx_seq_one_letter_code
_entity_poly.pdbx_strand_id
1 'polypeptide(L)'
;MGDTSDSGIGKEILVPTAIFRNRKLNVLKALVTFLREQHRLGFSEIARLIRRDPRNVWAAYHLGIERDPDAVVPEGDSLFFPVSIVREDDLSILESVVAHLREHRGNAEIARLLSRDPRTTDTAYRRAKEKRLRRVA
;
A
#
# COMPACT_ATOMS: atom_id res chain seq x y z
N MET A 1 14.42 -20.60 -16.04
CA MET A 1 13.16 -21.37 -16.14
C MET A 1 12.28 -20.93 -14.99
N GLY A 2 11.13 -20.33 -15.28
CA GLY A 2 10.24 -19.74 -14.28
C GLY A 2 9.66 -18.38 -14.71
N ASP A 3 9.25 -18.31 -15.97
CA ASP A 3 8.10 -17.57 -16.50
C ASP A 3 7.87 -16.14 -15.98
N THR A 4 8.52 -15.21 -16.69
CA THR A 4 8.07 -13.83 -16.88
C THR A 4 6.81 -13.83 -17.75
N SER A 5 5.68 -14.30 -17.21
CA SER A 5 4.37 -14.25 -17.87
C SER A 5 3.29 -13.99 -16.83
N ASP A 6 3.17 -12.75 -16.38
CA ASP A 6 1.93 -12.23 -15.82
C ASP A 6 1.47 -11.06 -16.70
N SER A 7 1.35 -11.34 -18.00
CA SER A 7 0.57 -10.54 -18.94
C SER A 7 -0.91 -10.89 -18.77
N GLY A 8 -1.48 -10.44 -17.67
CA GLY A 8 -2.92 -10.18 -17.58
C GLY A 8 -3.13 -8.70 -17.75
N ILE A 9 -3.62 -8.25 -18.90
CA ILE A 9 -4.23 -6.92 -19.05
C ILE A 9 -5.51 -6.95 -18.20
N GLY A 10 -5.37 -6.75 -16.89
CA GLY A 10 -6.45 -6.75 -15.91
C GLY A 10 -6.39 -5.42 -15.19
N LYS A 11 -7.34 -4.52 -15.51
CA LYS A 11 -7.60 -3.19 -14.93
C LYS A 11 -6.74 -2.87 -13.70
N GLU A 12 -5.72 -2.03 -13.89
CA GLU A 12 -4.85 -1.59 -12.79
C GLU A 12 -5.70 -0.93 -11.69
N ILE A 13 -5.64 -1.48 -10.48
CA ILE A 13 -6.37 -0.93 -9.34
C ILE A 13 -5.60 0.27 -8.81
N LEU A 14 -6.25 1.43 -8.91
CA LEU A 14 -5.76 2.67 -8.34
C LEU A 14 -6.24 2.78 -6.89
N VAL A 15 -5.28 2.96 -5.98
CA VAL A 15 -5.52 3.03 -4.55
C VAL A 15 -5.36 4.49 -4.10
N PRO A 16 -6.36 5.09 -3.45
CA PRO A 16 -6.23 6.44 -2.92
C PRO A 16 -5.29 6.46 -1.71
N THR A 17 -4.33 7.38 -1.66
CA THR A 17 -3.45 7.60 -0.48
C THR A 17 -4.24 7.84 0.79
N ALA A 18 -5.45 8.37 0.65
CA ALA A 18 -6.24 8.77 1.78
C ALA A 18 -6.73 7.59 2.65
N ILE A 19 -6.72 6.34 2.13
CA ILE A 19 -7.02 5.14 2.95
C ILE A 19 -6.04 4.97 4.13
N PHE A 20 -4.84 5.57 4.03
CA PHE A 20 -3.81 5.48 5.05
C PHE A 20 -3.91 6.56 6.14
N ARG A 21 -4.84 7.52 5.99
CA ARG A 21 -5.08 8.61 6.95
C ARG A 21 -5.57 8.07 8.30
N ASN A 22 -6.35 6.98 8.29
CA ASN A 22 -6.79 6.35 9.52
C ASN A 22 -5.60 5.72 10.25
N ARG A 23 -5.11 6.42 11.28
CA ARG A 23 -3.96 6.00 12.09
C ARG A 23 -4.23 4.77 12.97
N LYS A 24 -5.50 4.44 13.23
CA LYS A 24 -5.87 3.20 13.93
C LYS A 24 -5.58 1.96 13.07
N LEU A 25 -5.60 2.12 11.74
CA LEU A 25 -5.28 1.05 10.80
C LEU A 25 -3.79 1.07 10.44
N ASN A 26 -3.16 -0.10 10.54
CA ASN A 26 -1.86 -0.33 9.89
C ASN A 26 -2.07 -0.22 8.36
N VAL A 27 -1.05 0.26 7.65
CA VAL A 27 -1.00 0.42 6.19
C VAL A 27 -1.44 -0.86 5.46
N LEU A 28 -0.99 -2.05 5.88
CA LEU A 28 -1.44 -3.31 5.28
C LEU A 28 -2.94 -3.53 5.49
N LYS A 29 -3.47 -3.22 6.68
CA LYS A 29 -4.90 -3.38 7.00
C LYS A 29 -5.74 -2.45 6.13
N ALA A 30 -5.38 -1.16 6.07
CA ALA A 30 -6.08 -0.18 5.24
C ALA A 30 -6.16 -0.62 3.77
N LEU A 31 -5.03 -1.10 3.22
CA LEU A 31 -4.98 -1.59 1.83
C LEU A 31 -5.87 -2.82 1.63
N VAL A 32 -5.76 -3.83 2.49
CA VAL A 32 -6.55 -5.06 2.38
C VAL A 32 -8.05 -4.78 2.54
N THR A 33 -8.44 -3.92 3.49
CA THR A 33 -9.83 -3.50 3.68
C THR A 33 -10.37 -2.78 2.46
N PHE A 34 -9.62 -1.81 1.89
CA PHE A 34 -10.03 -1.13 0.66
C PHE A 34 -10.25 -2.12 -0.50
N LEU A 35 -9.31 -3.04 -0.73
CA LEU A 35 -9.41 -4.04 -1.79
C LEU A 35 -10.56 -5.03 -1.58
N ARG A 36 -10.87 -5.36 -0.32
CA ARG A 36 -11.97 -6.27 0.04
C ARG A 36 -13.32 -5.59 -0.08
N GLU A 37 -13.48 -4.40 0.47
CA GLU A 37 -14.78 -3.72 0.57
C GLU A 37 -15.16 -3.00 -0.74
N GLN A 38 -14.21 -2.28 -1.36
CA GLN A 38 -14.49 -1.48 -2.56
C GLN A 38 -14.38 -2.29 -3.86
N HIS A 39 -13.46 -3.27 -3.91
CA HIS A 39 -13.23 -4.09 -5.10
C HIS A 39 -13.75 -5.53 -4.96
N ARG A 40 -14.33 -5.91 -3.81
CA ARG A 40 -14.94 -7.23 -3.55
C ARG A 40 -14.02 -8.43 -3.82
N LEU A 41 -12.70 -8.23 -3.74
CA LEU A 41 -11.72 -9.27 -4.02
C LEU A 41 -11.66 -10.34 -2.92
N GLY A 42 -11.42 -11.59 -3.28
CA GLY A 42 -11.11 -12.68 -2.36
C GLY A 42 -9.74 -12.51 -1.69
N PHE A 43 -9.55 -13.04 -0.47
CA PHE A 43 -8.27 -12.93 0.24
C PHE A 43 -7.09 -13.53 -0.54
N SER A 44 -7.31 -14.66 -1.21
CA SER A 44 -6.30 -15.28 -2.09
C SER A 44 -5.98 -14.42 -3.32
N GLU A 45 -6.95 -13.64 -3.81
CA GLU A 45 -6.75 -12.73 -4.94
C GLU A 45 -5.96 -11.50 -4.49
N ILE A 46 -6.32 -10.92 -3.34
CA ILE A 46 -5.59 -9.81 -2.71
C ILE A 46 -4.13 -10.23 -2.46
N ALA A 47 -3.92 -11.41 -1.87
CA ALA A 47 -2.59 -11.95 -1.59
C ALA A 47 -1.71 -12.05 -2.85
N ARG A 48 -2.27 -12.54 -3.96
CA ARG A 48 -1.58 -12.56 -5.26
C ARG A 48 -1.30 -11.14 -5.79
N LEU A 49 -2.29 -10.26 -5.69
CA LEU A 49 -2.21 -8.88 -6.18
C LEU A 49 -1.10 -8.06 -5.51
N ILE A 50 -0.97 -8.18 -4.19
CA ILE A 50 0.05 -7.45 -3.41
C ILE A 50 1.31 -8.27 -3.11
N ARG A 51 1.39 -9.53 -3.62
CA ARG A 51 2.46 -10.50 -3.34
C ARG A 51 2.76 -10.63 -1.84
N ARG A 52 1.73 -10.91 -1.03
CA ARG A 52 1.88 -11.18 0.41
C ARG A 52 1.24 -12.51 0.78
N ASP A 53 1.71 -13.10 1.88
CA ASP A 53 1.16 -14.36 2.39
C ASP A 53 -0.36 -14.21 2.64
N PRO A 54 -1.21 -15.11 2.10
CA PRO A 54 -2.66 -15.10 2.35
C PRO A 54 -3.05 -15.08 3.84
N ARG A 55 -2.26 -15.70 4.72
CA ARG A 55 -2.45 -15.68 6.17
C ARG A 55 -2.28 -14.28 6.74
N ASN A 56 -1.30 -13.52 6.24
CA ASN A 56 -1.08 -12.13 6.63
C ASN A 56 -2.21 -11.22 6.14
N VAL A 57 -2.71 -11.45 4.92
CA VAL A 57 -3.87 -10.74 4.37
C VAL A 57 -5.12 -11.01 5.20
N TRP A 58 -5.41 -12.28 5.49
CA TRP A 58 -6.54 -12.67 6.31
C TRP A 58 -6.45 -12.09 7.73
N ALA A 59 -5.28 -12.20 8.37
CA ALA A 59 -5.05 -11.65 9.71
C ALA A 59 -5.16 -10.12 9.72
N ALA A 60 -4.64 -9.43 8.69
CA ALA A 60 -4.75 -7.98 8.58
C ALA A 60 -6.22 -7.52 8.50
N TYR A 61 -7.05 -8.25 7.75
CA TYR A 61 -8.48 -7.96 7.66
C TYR A 61 -9.22 -8.22 8.99
N HIS A 62 -9.00 -9.37 9.63
CA HIS A 62 -9.76 -9.77 10.82
C HIS A 62 -9.26 -9.12 12.14
N LEU A 63 -7.98 -8.78 12.25
CA LEU A 63 -7.42 -8.07 13.40
C LEU A 63 -7.62 -6.55 13.31
N GLY A 64 -8.39 -6.05 12.35
CA GLY A 64 -8.88 -4.66 12.32
C GLY A 64 -10.02 -4.52 13.32
N ILE A 65 -9.69 -4.22 14.58
CA ILE A 65 -10.58 -4.42 15.74
C ILE A 65 -11.80 -3.48 15.79
N GLU A 66 -11.89 -2.43 14.98
CA GLU A 66 -13.11 -1.60 14.97
C GLU A 66 -13.55 -1.45 13.52
N ARG A 67 -14.52 -2.28 13.13
CA ARG A 67 -15.23 -2.19 11.86
C ARG A 67 -15.98 -0.87 11.84
N ASP A 68 -15.29 0.18 11.42
CA ASP A 68 -15.90 1.41 10.94
C ASP A 68 -15.98 1.29 9.41
N PRO A 69 -17.12 0.86 8.85
CA PRO A 69 -17.29 0.68 7.40
C PRO A 69 -17.17 2.02 6.66
N ASP A 70 -17.44 3.14 7.35
CA ASP A 70 -17.42 4.49 6.80
C ASP A 70 -16.01 5.09 6.80
N ALA A 71 -15.06 4.52 7.55
CA ALA A 71 -13.67 4.97 7.60
C ALA A 71 -12.86 4.71 6.31
N VAL A 72 -13.43 4.05 5.30
CA VAL A 72 -12.72 3.60 4.08
C VAL A 72 -12.92 4.55 2.90
N VAL A 73 -13.80 5.55 3.01
CA VAL A 73 -13.97 6.60 1.99
C VAL A 73 -13.50 7.94 2.55
N PRO A 74 -12.21 8.28 2.40
CA PRO A 74 -11.72 9.55 2.88
C PRO A 74 -12.19 10.65 1.93
N GLU A 75 -12.93 11.63 2.45
CA GLU A 75 -13.22 12.87 1.75
C GLU A 75 -11.95 13.75 1.65
N GLY A 76 -11.76 14.47 0.54
CA GLY A 76 -10.68 15.46 0.34
C GLY A 76 -9.55 15.02 -0.62
N ASP A 77 -8.48 15.82 -0.68
CA ASP A 77 -7.37 15.66 -1.64
C ASP A 77 -6.64 14.31 -1.46
N SER A 78 -6.94 13.36 -2.34
CA SER A 78 -6.24 12.08 -2.41
C SER A 78 -5.50 11.97 -3.72
N LEU A 79 -4.23 11.58 -3.63
CA LEU A 79 -3.51 11.06 -4.79
C LEU A 79 -3.87 9.59 -4.95
N PHE A 80 -3.75 9.09 -6.17
CA PHE A 80 -3.92 7.68 -6.48
C PHE A 80 -2.56 7.11 -6.86
N PHE A 81 -2.30 5.90 -6.40
CA PHE A 81 -1.14 5.13 -6.82
C PHE A 81 -1.59 3.75 -7.30
N PRO A 82 -0.88 3.14 -8.24
CA PRO A 82 -1.24 1.82 -8.71
C PRO A 82 -0.88 0.75 -7.68
N VAL A 83 -1.76 -0.23 -7.44
CA VAL A 83 -1.51 -1.32 -6.49
C VAL A 83 -0.25 -2.13 -6.83
N SER A 84 0.18 -2.10 -8.09
CA SER A 84 1.39 -2.77 -8.58
C SER A 84 2.66 -2.34 -7.84
N ILE A 85 2.75 -1.10 -7.32
CA ILE A 85 3.96 -0.62 -6.61
C ILE A 85 4.23 -1.37 -5.31
N VAL A 86 3.21 -1.97 -4.69
CA VAL A 86 3.35 -2.66 -3.40
C VAL A 86 3.73 -4.13 -3.55
N ARG A 87 3.94 -4.60 -4.79
CA ARG A 87 4.42 -5.95 -5.12
C ARG A 87 5.92 -6.16 -4.84
N GLU A 88 6.65 -5.12 -4.46
CA GLU A 88 8.07 -5.25 -4.07
C GLU A 88 8.18 -6.03 -2.75
N ASP A 89 8.73 -7.25 -2.80
CA ASP A 89 8.80 -8.15 -1.64
C ASP A 89 9.71 -7.62 -0.51
N ASP A 90 10.77 -6.89 -0.88
CA ASP A 90 11.71 -6.32 0.09
C ASP A 90 11.21 -5.04 0.74
N LEU A 91 10.26 -4.35 0.10
CA LEU A 91 9.67 -3.12 0.63
C LEU A 91 8.42 -3.41 1.44
N SER A 92 8.29 -2.75 2.57
CA SER A 92 6.98 -2.63 3.22
C SER A 92 6.02 -1.82 2.34
N ILE A 93 4.72 -2.01 2.55
CA ILE A 93 3.68 -1.26 1.80
C ILE A 93 3.90 0.26 1.94
N LEU A 94 4.30 0.73 3.12
CA LEU A 94 4.60 2.15 3.35
C LEU A 94 5.84 2.60 2.58
N GLU A 95 6.91 1.81 2.58
CA GLU A 95 8.13 2.10 1.84
C GLU A 95 7.86 2.21 0.34
N SER A 96 7.08 1.26 -0.23
CA SER A 96 6.65 1.31 -1.64
C SER A 96 5.86 2.57 -1.98
N VAL A 97 4.83 2.87 -1.18
CA VAL A 97 3.96 4.04 -1.41
C VAL A 97 4.75 5.34 -1.30
N VAL A 98 5.58 5.49 -0.25
CA VAL A 98 6.39 6.69 -0.06
C VAL A 98 7.43 6.85 -1.17
N ALA A 99 8.09 5.76 -1.59
CA ALA A 99 9.07 5.81 -2.67
C ALA A 99 8.44 6.27 -3.99
N HIS A 100 7.26 5.77 -4.34
CA HIS A 100 6.54 6.17 -5.55
C HIS A 100 6.08 7.63 -5.50
N LEU A 101 5.47 8.06 -4.38
CA LEU A 101 5.02 9.45 -4.24
C LEU A 101 6.19 10.44 -4.25
N ARG A 102 7.37 10.02 -3.79
CA ARG A 102 8.57 10.87 -3.76
C ARG A 102 9.10 11.28 -5.13
N GLU A 103 8.70 10.61 -6.20
CA GLU A 103 9.02 11.01 -7.57
C GLU A 103 8.37 12.34 -7.95
N HIS A 104 7.22 12.67 -7.35
CA HIS A 104 6.41 13.82 -7.76
C HIS A 104 6.09 14.80 -6.62
N ARG A 105 6.42 14.47 -5.36
CA ARG A 105 5.99 15.21 -4.16
C ARG A 105 7.07 15.36 -3.09
N GLY A 106 6.92 16.39 -2.26
CA GLY A 106 7.76 16.66 -1.08
C GLY A 106 7.46 15.74 0.11
N ASN A 107 8.45 15.47 0.99
CA ASN A 107 8.24 14.69 2.23
C ASN A 107 7.10 15.27 3.09
N ALA A 108 7.06 16.60 3.23
CA ALA A 108 6.03 17.28 4.00
C ALA A 108 4.62 17.06 3.44
N GLU A 109 4.48 17.04 2.11
CA GLU A 109 3.20 16.81 1.46
C GLU A 109 2.76 15.35 1.56
N ILE A 110 3.67 14.41 1.34
CA ILE A 110 3.41 12.97 1.52
C ILE A 110 2.99 12.69 2.97
N ALA A 111 3.67 13.29 3.94
CA ALA A 111 3.32 13.18 5.35
C ALA A 111 1.89 13.66 5.62
N ARG A 112 1.47 14.79 5.04
CA ARG A 112 0.07 15.26 5.14
C ARG A 112 -0.91 14.28 4.49
N LEU A 113 -0.63 13.83 3.27
CA LEU A 113 -1.51 12.92 2.50
C LEU A 113 -1.76 11.59 3.22
N LEU A 114 -0.72 11.04 3.85
CA LEU A 114 -0.78 9.77 4.60
C LEU A 114 -1.14 9.95 6.08
N SER A 115 -1.36 11.20 6.51
CA SER A 115 -1.45 11.62 7.91
C SER A 115 -0.32 11.04 8.78
N ARG A 116 0.91 10.98 8.26
CA ARG A 116 2.12 10.45 8.93
C ARG A 116 3.04 11.55 9.43
N ASP A 117 3.89 11.23 10.39
CA ASP A 117 4.96 12.14 10.80
C ASP A 117 5.98 12.28 9.63
N PRO A 118 6.44 13.51 9.31
CA PRO A 118 7.46 13.72 8.28
C PRO A 118 8.72 12.86 8.46
N ARG A 119 9.14 12.58 9.70
CA ARG A 119 10.29 11.70 10.01
C ARG A 119 10.03 10.25 9.63
N THR A 120 8.78 9.77 9.81
CA THR A 120 8.38 8.43 9.38
C THR A 120 8.44 8.32 7.86
N THR A 121 7.95 9.35 7.16
CA THR A 121 8.00 9.41 5.70
C THR A 121 9.44 9.41 5.19
N ASP A 122 10.30 10.25 5.78
CA ASP A 122 11.71 10.31 5.41
C ASP A 122 12.45 8.98 5.66
N THR A 123 12.22 8.36 6.81
CA THR A 123 12.80 7.06 7.15
C THR A 123 12.35 5.97 6.18
N ALA A 124 11.06 5.95 5.82
CA ALA A 124 10.52 4.99 4.85
C ALA A 124 11.17 5.19 3.47
N TYR A 125 11.29 6.43 3.00
CA TYR A 125 11.95 6.73 1.73
C TYR A 125 13.42 6.27 1.73
N ARG A 126 14.17 6.61 2.79
CA ARG A 126 15.59 6.23 2.92
C ARG A 126 15.77 4.72 2.92
N ARG A 127 14.96 3.98 3.69
CA ARG A 127 15.00 2.51 3.71
C ARG A 127 14.65 1.91 2.36
N ALA A 128 13.64 2.45 1.67
CA ALA A 128 13.29 2.01 0.33
C ALA A 128 14.46 2.16 -0.65
N LYS A 129 15.11 3.34 -0.63
CA LYS A 129 16.30 3.61 -1.45
C LYS A 129 17.45 2.65 -1.13
N GLU A 130 17.76 2.45 0.15
CA GLU A 130 18.81 1.51 0.60
C GLU A 130 18.54 0.08 0.12
N LYS A 131 17.30 -0.41 0.26
CA LYS A 131 16.91 -1.75 -0.19
C LYS A 131 16.98 -1.91 -1.71
N ARG A 132 16.53 -0.91 -2.47
CA ARG A 132 16.65 -0.92 -3.94
C ARG A 132 18.11 -0.88 -4.40
N LEU A 133 18.99 -0.14 -3.72
CA LEU A 133 20.43 -0.15 -4.01
C LEU A 133 21.06 -1.53 -3.75
N ARG A 134 20.70 -2.18 -2.64
CA ARG A 134 21.17 -3.55 -2.31
C ARG A 134 20.71 -4.63 -3.30
N ARG A 135 19.68 -4.38 -4.11
CA ARG A 135 19.23 -5.30 -5.17
C ARG A 135 20.08 -5.21 -6.44
N VAL A 136 20.69 -4.05 -6.69
CA VAL A 136 21.43 -3.74 -7.92
C VAL A 136 22.93 -4.01 -7.73
N ALA A 137 23.40 -3.99 -6.49
CA ALA A 137 24.76 -4.35 -6.10
C ALA A 137 24.91 -5.87 -5.96
#